data_AF-A3WXI7-F1
#
_entry.id   AF-A3WXI7-F1
#
_cell.length_a   1.000
_cell.length_b   1.000
_cell.length_c   1.000
_cell.angle_alpha   90.00
_cell.angle_beta   90.00
_cell.angle_gamma   90.00
#
_symmetry.space_group_name_H-M   'P 1'
#
loop_
_entity.id
_entity.type
_entity.pdbx_description
1 polymer ?
#
loop_
_entity_poly.entity_id
_entity_poly.type
_entity_poly.pdbx_seq_one_letter_code
_entity_poly.pdbx_strand_id
1 'polypeptide(L)' 'MLALLRSPDGCTIDAIVKATGWQPHSVRGFFAGVVRKKLKLDLESGLVDEVRRYRIKPAAHEIGKSATAA' A
#
# COMPACT_ATOMS: atom_id res chain seq x y z
N MET A 1 -5.14 10.01 -2.40
CA MET A 1 -4.34 9.10 -1.55
C MET A 1 -4.48 7.62 -1.92
N LEU A 2 -5.68 7.01 -1.86
CA LEU A 2 -5.86 5.60 -2.25
C LEU A 2 -5.41 5.29 -3.69
N ALA A 3 -5.54 6.26 -4.60
CA ALA A 3 -5.01 6.15 -5.97
C ALA A 3 -3.47 5.99 -6.01
N LEU A 4 -2.72 6.66 -5.12
CA LEU A 4 -1.26 6.54 -5.04
C LEU A 4 -0.85 5.14 -4.59
N LEU A 5 -1.59 4.57 -3.63
CA LEU A 5 -1.38 3.20 -3.17
C LEU A 5 -1.80 2.16 -4.22
N ARG A 6 -2.71 2.49 -5.15
CA ARG A 6 -3.10 1.62 -6.25
C ARG A 6 -2.16 1.72 -7.46
N SER A 7 -1.22 2.66 -7.45
CA SER A 7 -0.19 2.75 -8.49
C SER A 7 0.62 1.45 -8.55
N PRO A 8 1.01 0.98 -9.75
CA PRO A 8 1.83 -0.22 -9.87
C PRO A 8 3.15 -0.14 -9.07
N ASP A 9 3.75 1.04 -9.00
CA ASP A 9 4.96 1.33 -8.21
C ASP A 9 4.73 1.46 -6.71
N GLY A 10 3.46 1.53 -6.28
CA GLY A 10 3.11 1.86 -4.90
C GLY A 10 3.50 3.29 -4.51
N CYS A 11 3.60 3.54 -3.21
CA CYS A 11 3.92 4.85 -2.67
C CYS A 11 4.75 4.75 -1.38
N THR A 12 5.61 5.73 -1.13
CA THR A 12 6.38 5.83 0.12
C THR A 12 5.59 6.62 1.16
N ILE A 13 5.92 6.44 2.44
CA ILE A 13 5.34 7.30 3.49
C ILE A 13 5.68 8.76 3.23
N ASP A 14 6.90 9.06 2.79
CA ASP A 14 7.35 10.43 2.51
C ASP A 14 6.51 11.10 1.41
N ALA A 15 6.23 10.38 0.31
CA ALA A 15 5.37 10.88 -0.76
C ALA A 15 3.95 11.18 -0.26
N ILE A 16 3.42 10.36 0.65
CA ILE A 16 2.12 10.62 1.28
C ILE A 16 2.19 11.83 2.22
N VAL A 17 3.21 11.91 3.07
CA VAL A 17 3.45 13.06 3.95
C VAL A 17 3.50 14.34 3.13
N LYS A 18 4.22 14.36 2.02
CA LYS A 18 4.32 15.51 1.11
C LYS A 18 2.97 15.85 0.45
N ALA A 19 2.18 14.84 0.10
CA ALA A 19 0.88 15.03 -0.55
C ALA A 19 -0.24 15.47 0.41
N THR A 20 -0.17 15.10 1.70
CA THR A 20 -1.25 15.36 2.67
C THR A 20 -0.87 16.31 3.81
N GLY A 21 0.42 16.55 4.04
CA GLY A 21 0.92 17.27 5.21
C GLY A 21 0.81 16.47 6.52
N TRP A 22 0.49 15.18 6.47
CA TRP A 22 0.35 14.36 7.67
C TRP A 22 1.69 13.97 8.25
N GLN A 23 1.72 13.76 9.56
CA GLN A 23 2.89 13.18 10.21
C GLN A 23 3.05 11.70 9.83
N PRO A 24 4.28 11.16 9.78
CA PRO A 24 4.54 9.77 9.39
C PRO A 24 3.77 8.73 10.22
N HIS A 25 3.59 8.97 11.52
CA HIS A 25 2.85 8.06 12.40
C HIS A 25 1.34 8.10 12.12
N SER A 26 0.78 9.25 11.73
CA SER A 26 -0.62 9.37 11.31
C SER A 26 -0.87 8.61 10.02
N VAL A 27 0.08 8.65 9.07
CA VAL A 27 0.01 7.84 7.83
C VAL A 27 -0.01 6.35 8.15
N ARG A 28 0.87 5.89 9.05
CA ARG A 28 0.89 4.49 9.51
C ARG A 28 -0.42 4.09 10.20
N GLY A 29 -0.98 4.98 11.02
CA GLY A 29 -2.27 4.79 11.66
C GLY A 29 -3.41 4.66 10.63
N PHE A 30 -3.42 5.50 9.59
CA PHE A 30 -4.39 5.42 8.50
C PHE A 30 -4.27 4.10 7.72
N PHE A 31 -3.06 3.63 7.43
CA PHE A 31 -2.83 2.35 6.76
C PHE A 31 -3.40 1.18 7.57
N ALA A 32 -3.11 1.10 8.86
CA ALA A 32 -3.60 0.01 9.70
C ALA A 32 -5.11 0.11 9.98
N GLY A 33 -5.59 1.29 10.33
CA GLY A 33 -6.96 1.51 10.80
C GLY A 33 -8.00 1.65 9.67
N VAL A 34 -7.65 2.36 8.60
CA VAL A 34 -8.60 2.62 7.50
C VAL A 34 -8.37 1.65 6.35
N VAL A 35 -7.16 1.55 5.83
CA VAL A 35 -6.90 0.74 4.63
C VAL A 35 -7.10 -0.75 4.91
N ARG A 36 -6.45 -1.30 5.95
CA ARG A 36 -6.55 -2.72 6.28
C ARG A 36 -7.83 -3.09 7.03
N LYS A 37 -8.20 -2.35 8.07
CA LYS A 37 -9.37 -2.70 8.92
C LYS A 37 -10.70 -2.24 8.33
N LYS A 38 -10.86 -0.96 8.01
CA LYS A 38 -12.15 -0.41 7.58
C LYS A 38 -12.49 -0.74 6.11
N LEU A 39 -11.53 -0.59 5.22
CA LEU A 39 -11.69 -0.83 3.78
C LEU A 39 -11.39 -2.27 3.37
N LYS A 40 -10.81 -3.08 4.27
CA LYS A 40 -10.43 -4.49 4.02
C LYS A 40 -9.58 -4.66 2.75
N LEU A 41 -8.72 -3.68 2.47
CA LEU A 41 -7.82 -3.73 1.33
C LEU A 41 -6.51 -4.38 1.72
N ASP A 42 -6.00 -5.25 0.84
CA ASP A 42 -4.71 -5.90 1.03
C ASP A 42 -3.59 -4.89 0.74
N LEU A 43 -3.03 -4.34 1.82
CA LEU A 43 -1.92 -3.38 1.78
C LEU A 43 -0.60 -4.12 2.00
N GLU A 44 0.20 -4.19 0.96
CA GLU A 44 1.56 -4.73 1.00
C GLU A 44 2.59 -3.65 1.27
N SER A 45 3.70 -4.08 1.86
CA SER A 45 4.91 -3.28 1.99
C SER A 45 6.10 -4.07 1.45
N GLY A 46 6.80 -3.52 0.46
CA GLY A 46 8.01 -4.09 -0.12
C GLY A 46 9.18 -3.11 -0.01
N LEU A 47 10.40 -3.63 0.07
CA LEU A 47 11.61 -2.85 -0.14
C LEU A 47 11.95 -2.90 -1.63
N VAL A 48 12.00 -1.75 -2.28
CA VAL A 48 12.36 -1.62 -3.69
C VAL A 48 13.38 -0.50 -3.78
N ASP A 49 14.58 -0.82 -4.29
CA ASP A 49 15.73 0.09 -4.32
C ASP A 49 16.04 0.69 -2.95
N GLU A 50 16.09 -0.16 -1.90
CA GLU A 50 16.28 0.24 -0.48
C GLU A 50 15.19 1.13 0.12
N VAL A 51 14.19 1.52 -0.66
CA VAL A 51 13.07 2.36 -0.22
C VAL A 51 11.84 1.50 0.04
N ARG A 52 11.24 1.66 1.23
CA ARG A 52 9.98 0.96 1.54
C ARG A 52 8.81 1.60 0.79
N ARG A 53 8.19 0.82 -0.09
CA ARG A 53 7.00 1.19 -0.86
C ARG A 53 5.79 0.40 -0.37
N TYR A 54 4.64 1.06 -0.37
CA TYR A 54 3.35 0.54 0.04
C TYR A 54 2.39 0.51 -1.14
N ARG A 55 1.75 -0.64 -1.36
CA ARG A 55 0.82 -0.83 -2.49
C ARG A 55 -0.42 -1.59 -2.03
N ILE A 56 -1.57 -1.22 -2.58
CA ILE A 56 -2.80 -2.00 -2.45
C ILE A 56 -2.84 -2.99 -3.61
N LYS A 57 -2.98 -4.28 -3.32
CA LYS A 57 -3.24 -5.25 -4.39
C LYS A 57 -4.53 -4.87 -5.09
N PRO A 58 -4.56 -4.87 -6.44
CA PRO A 58 -5.84 -4.88 -7.12
C PRO A 58 -6.61 -6.09 -6.56
N ALA A 59 -7.84 -5.87 -6.11
CA ALA A 59 -8.70 -6.97 -5.71
C ALA A 59 -8.80 -7.90 -6.92
N ALA A 60 -8.11 -9.04 -6.85
CA ALA A 60 -8.38 -10.12 -7.76
C ALA A 60 -9.85 -10.45 -7.53
N HIS A 61 -10.72 -10.06 -8.45
CA HIS A 61 -11.92 -10.84 -8.65
C HIS A 61 -11.39 -12.25 -8.95
N GLU A 62 -11.51 -13.16 -7.98
CA GLU A 62 -10.74 -14.39 -7.92
C GLU A 62 -10.89 -15.22 -9.20
N ILE A 63 -9.80 -15.38 -9.96
CA ILE A 63 -9.62 -16.51 -10.86
C ILE A 63 -8.16 -16.99 -10.79
N GLY A 64 -7.98 -18.25 -10.37
CA GLY A 64 -6.80 -19.04 -10.70
C GLY A 64 -5.61 -19.00 -9.74
N LYS A 65 -5.51 -20.06 -8.94
CA LYS A 65 -4.28 -20.60 -8.35
C LYS A 65 -3.12 -20.65 -9.38
N SER A 66 -1.95 -20.07 -9.06
CA SER A 66 -0.65 -20.38 -9.70
C SER A 66 0.46 -19.81 -8.81
N ALA A 67 1.18 -20.63 -8.04
CA ALA A 67 2.38 -21.41 -8.40
C ALA A 67 3.67 -20.55 -8.58
N THR A 68 4.58 -20.76 -7.62
CA THR A 68 6.06 -20.82 -7.64
C THR A 68 6.91 -19.92 -8.55
N ALA A 69 7.94 -19.30 -7.95
CA ALA A 69 9.32 -19.16 -8.46
C ALA A 69 10.19 -18.55 -7.32
N ALA A 70 11.40 -18.97 -6.98
CA ALA A 70 12.28 -20.08 -7.36
C ALA A 70 13.28 -20.30 -6.21
#